data_AF-A0A5C3LNT6-F1
#
_entry.id   AF-A0A5C3LNT6-F1
#
_cell.length_a   1.000
_cell.length_b   1.000
_cell.length_c   1.000
_cell.angle_alpha   90.00
_cell.angle_beta   90.00
_cell.angle_gamma   90.00
#
_symmetry.space_group_name_H-M   'P 1'
#
loop_
_entity.id
_entity.type
_entity.pdbx_description
1 polymer ?
#
loop_
_entity_poly.entity_id
_entity_poly.type
_entity_poly.pdbx_seq_one_letter_code
_entity_poly.pdbx_strand_id
1 'polypeptide(L)'
;MVIVDYPGLSDVEREFRRLKDEKREGEDGMKGVFSKKPFLARLKRSFDLLLTSRGIGWAHQPSALPPAPTCTRKQFIATRLLRIAFYVVLDAAAQTMTVHNPVLMSTTLTSLVDHGLYYRVLGILGFAGATYARINGLFCFAGILSGIFGFSEPKDWPNLYGGLVGAWSMKKFWGRT
;
A
#
# COMPACT_ATOMS: atom_id res chain seq x y z
N MET A 1 20.00 -2.24 51.27
CA MET A 1 19.44 -2.08 49.91
C MET A 1 20.59 -2.33 48.94
N VAL A 2 20.73 -3.57 48.46
CA VAL A 2 21.83 -3.97 47.57
C VAL A 2 21.38 -3.71 46.14
N ILE A 3 22.03 -2.75 45.46
CA ILE A 3 21.86 -2.54 44.03
C ILE A 3 22.64 -3.64 43.34
N VAL A 4 21.92 -4.56 42.70
CA VAL A 4 22.53 -5.59 41.84
C VAL A 4 22.79 -4.93 40.50
N ASP A 5 24.02 -4.48 40.27
CA ASP A 5 24.50 -4.06 38.96
C ASP A 5 24.57 -5.29 38.05
N TYR A 6 23.67 -5.38 37.07
CA TYR A 6 23.70 -6.43 36.06
C TYR A 6 24.63 -5.98 34.92
N PRO A 7 25.84 -6.56 34.77
CA PRO A 7 26.82 -6.11 33.78
C PRO A 7 26.38 -6.26 32.31
N GLY A 8 25.31 -7.02 32.04
CA GLY A 8 24.73 -7.14 30.70
C GLY A 8 23.84 -5.97 30.28
N LEU A 9 23.36 -5.13 31.21
CA LEU A 9 22.46 -4.03 30.89
C LEU A 9 23.21 -2.84 30.26
N SER A 10 24.45 -2.58 30.70
CA SER A 10 25.28 -1.48 30.20
C SER A 10 25.78 -1.69 28.77
N ASP A 11 26.04 -2.94 28.38
CA ASP A 11 26.47 -3.28 27.02
C ASP A 11 25.32 -3.15 26.03
N VAL A 12 24.12 -3.58 26.43
CA VAL A 12 22.89 -3.41 25.64
C VAL A 12 22.58 -1.91 25.47
N GLU A 13 22.66 -1.11 26.53
CA GLU A 13 22.46 0.34 26.43
C GLU A 13 23.51 1.05 25.57
N ARG A 14 24.75 0.56 25.57
CA ARG A 14 25.83 1.12 24.74
C ARG A 14 25.58 0.80 23.26
N GLU A 15 25.13 -0.41 22.97
CA GLU A 15 24.79 -0.81 21.60
C GLU A 15 23.55 -0.06 21.09
N PHE A 16 22.51 0.10 21.91
CA PHE A 16 21.35 0.92 21.54
C PHE A 16 21.73 2.40 21.28
N ARG A 17 22.65 2.96 22.05
CA ARG A 17 23.17 4.33 21.80
C ARG A 17 23.93 4.40 20.49
N ARG A 18 24.82 3.44 20.23
CA ARG A 18 25.60 3.38 18.99
C ARG A 18 24.72 3.28 17.75
N LEU A 19 23.73 2.39 17.76
CA LEU A 19 22.75 2.24 16.67
C LEU A 19 21.92 3.51 16.47
N LYS A 20 21.61 4.23 17.55
CA LYS A 20 20.87 5.50 17.49
C LYS A 20 21.71 6.62 16.88
N ASP A 21 23.00 6.66 17.19
CA ASP A 21 23.92 7.68 16.67
C ASP A 21 24.25 7.42 15.20
N GLU A 22 24.53 6.17 14.81
CA GLU A 22 24.70 5.77 13.40
C GLU A 22 23.47 6.11 12.55
N LYS A 23 22.27 5.88 13.10
CA LYS A 23 21.01 6.23 12.43
C LYS A 23 20.85 7.74 12.26
N ARG A 24 21.24 8.55 13.26
CA ARG A 24 21.19 10.02 13.19
C ARG A 24 22.17 10.57 12.17
N GLU A 25 23.40 10.07 12.14
CA GLU A 25 24.40 10.48 11.15
C GLU A 25 23.95 10.15 9.71
N GLY A 26 23.36 8.96 9.52
CA GLY A 26 22.77 8.57 8.25
C GLY A 26 21.61 9.48 7.82
N GLU A 27 20.73 9.86 8.76
CA GLU A 27 19.61 10.78 8.50
C GLU A 27 20.10 12.19 8.15
N ASP A 28 21.10 12.72 8.85
CA ASP A 28 21.58 14.09 8.65
C ASP A 28 22.43 14.23 7.38
N GLY A 29 23.23 13.22 7.04
CA GLY A 29 23.91 13.13 5.74
C GLY A 29 22.91 13.06 4.59
N MET A 30 21.84 12.28 4.75
CA MET A 30 20.78 12.16 3.75
C MET A 30 19.99 13.47 3.58
N LYS A 31 19.67 14.19 4.67
CA LYS A 31 19.02 15.52 4.63
C LYS A 31 19.88 16.55 3.88
N GLY A 32 21.20 16.55 4.10
CA GLY A 32 22.15 17.44 3.42
C GLY A 32 22.21 17.24 1.91
N VAL A 33 22.14 15.98 1.45
CA VAL A 33 22.09 15.63 0.02
C VAL A 33 20.74 16.00 -0.61
N PHE A 34 19.64 15.87 0.13
CA PHE A 34 18.30 16.26 -0.37
C PHE A 34 18.11 17.77 -0.50
N SER A 35 18.70 18.57 0.39
CA SER A 35 18.56 20.03 0.37
C SER A 35 19.22 20.68 -0.85
N LYS A 36 20.26 20.05 -1.43
CA LYS A 36 21.00 20.58 -2.59
C LYS A 36 20.36 20.30 -3.95
N LYS A 37 19.26 19.54 -4.02
CA LYS A 37 18.57 19.25 -5.29
C LYS A 37 17.58 20.36 -5.65
N PRO A 38 17.42 20.68 -6.95
CA PRO A 38 16.41 21.63 -7.40
C PRO A 38 15.00 21.22 -6.93
N PHE A 39 14.15 22.21 -6.63
CA PHE A 39 12.83 22.00 -6.02
C PHE A 39 11.95 20.99 -6.78
N LEU A 40 11.96 21.03 -8.12
CA LEU A 40 11.27 20.07 -8.97
C LEU A 40 11.78 18.63 -8.81
N ALA A 41 13.09 18.43 -8.61
CA ALA A 41 13.65 17.11 -8.36
C ALA A 41 13.29 16.60 -6.95
N ARG A 42 13.16 17.50 -5.97
CA ARG A 42 12.68 17.17 -4.63
C ARG A 42 11.20 16.80 -4.65
N LEU A 43 10.36 17.59 -5.33
CA LEU A 43 8.94 17.27 -5.53
C LEU A 43 8.76 15.97 -6.28
N LYS A 44 9.48 15.76 -7.39
CA LYS A 44 9.46 14.50 -8.14
C LYS A 44 9.75 13.33 -7.21
N ARG A 45 10.81 13.43 -6.39
CA ARG A 45 11.17 12.37 -5.45
C ARG A 45 10.17 12.19 -4.33
N SER A 46 9.59 13.26 -3.79
CA SER A 46 8.50 13.16 -2.80
C SER A 46 7.26 12.47 -3.38
N PHE A 47 6.88 12.81 -4.62
CA PHE A 47 5.81 12.13 -5.33
C PHE A 47 6.13 10.66 -5.57
N ASP A 48 7.36 10.34 -5.98
CA ASP A 48 7.83 8.96 -6.14
C ASP A 48 7.74 8.20 -4.80
N LEU A 49 8.20 8.79 -3.70
CA LEU A 49 8.10 8.19 -2.35
C LEU A 49 6.65 7.97 -1.90
N LEU A 50 5.74 8.91 -2.17
CA LEU A 50 4.33 8.80 -1.80
C LEU A 50 3.58 7.76 -2.64
N LEU A 51 3.94 7.62 -3.91
CA LEU A 51 3.22 6.78 -4.87
C LEU A 51 3.79 5.37 -4.98
N THR A 52 5.07 5.18 -4.67
CA THR A 52 5.71 3.86 -4.60
C THR A 52 5.39 3.20 -3.26
N SER A 53 4.16 2.71 -3.11
CA SER A 53 3.69 2.03 -1.90
C SER A 53 4.49 0.76 -1.54
N ARG A 54 5.24 0.18 -2.49
CA ARG A 54 6.06 -1.03 -2.29
C ARG A 54 7.55 -0.77 -2.01
N GLY A 55 7.95 0.49 -1.82
CA GLY A 55 9.35 0.83 -1.49
C GLY A 55 10.37 0.46 -2.59
N ILE A 56 9.94 0.42 -3.86
CA ILE A 56 10.83 0.19 -5.01
C ILE A 56 11.81 1.37 -5.09
N GLY A 57 13.12 1.10 -5.15
CA GLY A 57 14.15 2.14 -5.16
C GLY A 57 14.49 2.75 -3.80
N TRP A 58 13.98 2.20 -2.70
CA TRP A 58 14.36 2.58 -1.34
C TRP A 58 15.57 1.77 -0.86
N ALA A 59 16.30 2.27 0.14
CA ALA A 59 17.46 1.57 0.71
C ALA A 59 17.13 0.19 1.30
N HIS A 60 15.87 -0.06 1.65
CA HIS A 60 15.37 -1.32 2.22
C HIS A 60 14.41 -2.03 1.27
N GLN A 61 14.74 -2.09 -0.01
CA GLN A 61 13.90 -2.72 -1.02
C GLN A 61 13.66 -4.21 -0.71
N PRO A 62 12.41 -4.68 -0.62
CA PRO A 62 12.11 -6.10 -0.37
C PRO A 62 12.61 -6.98 -1.53
N SER A 63 13.27 -8.10 -1.21
CA SER A 63 13.76 -9.05 -2.23
C SER A 63 12.64 -9.80 -2.98
N ALA A 64 11.41 -9.75 -2.47
CA ALA A 64 10.26 -10.51 -2.98
C ALA A 64 9.34 -9.68 -3.90
N LEU A 65 9.86 -8.69 -4.62
CA LEU A 65 9.05 -7.90 -5.54
C LEU A 65 8.67 -8.71 -6.79
N PRO A 66 7.44 -8.54 -7.32
CA PRO A 66 7.06 -9.13 -8.59
C PRO A 66 7.97 -8.59 -9.71
N PRO A 67 8.23 -9.40 -10.76
CA PRO A 67 9.08 -8.99 -11.87
C PRO A 67 8.56 -7.72 -12.53
N ALA A 68 9.48 -6.81 -12.84
CA ALA A 68 9.17 -5.54 -13.50
C ALA A 68 8.47 -5.81 -14.84
N PRO A 69 7.29 -5.21 -15.08
CA PRO A 69 6.62 -5.34 -16.37
C PRO A 69 7.47 -4.70 -17.48
N THR A 70 7.87 -5.48 -18.48
CA THR A 70 8.59 -5.04 -19.70
C THR A 70 7.66 -4.41 -20.76
N CYS A 71 6.53 -3.86 -20.32
CA CYS A 71 5.50 -3.33 -21.21
C CYS A 71 5.89 -1.94 -21.75
N THR A 72 5.54 -1.66 -23.01
CA THR A 72 5.65 -0.29 -23.54
C THR A 72 4.67 0.65 -22.81
N ARG A 73 4.97 1.96 -22.79
CA ARG A 73 4.13 2.96 -22.10
C ARG A 73 2.66 2.94 -22.56
N LYS A 74 2.41 2.74 -23.86
CA LYS A 74 1.06 2.63 -24.42
C LYS A 74 0.33 1.38 -23.93
N GLN A 75 1.02 0.23 -23.92
CA GLN A 75 0.47 -1.03 -23.40
C GLN A 75 0.17 -0.92 -21.89
N PHE A 76 1.04 -0.25 -21.13
CA PHE A 76 0.80 0.01 -19.72
C PHE A 76 -0.46 0.82 -19.49
N ILE A 77 -0.63 1.96 -20.19
CA ILE A 77 -1.82 2.81 -20.07
C ILE A 77 -3.08 2.03 -20.46
N ALA A 78 -3.07 1.32 -21.59
CA ALA A 78 -4.20 0.52 -22.03
C ALA A 78 -4.59 -0.56 -21.01
N THR A 79 -3.61 -1.28 -20.45
CA THR A 79 -3.84 -2.29 -19.42
C THR A 79 -4.41 -1.68 -18.14
N ARG A 80 -3.93 -0.49 -17.74
CA ARG A 80 -4.43 0.22 -16.56
C ARG A 80 -5.85 0.74 -16.77
N LEU A 81 -6.19 1.22 -17.96
CA LEU A 81 -7.56 1.63 -18.29
C LEU A 81 -8.54 0.44 -18.24
N LEU A 82 -8.17 -0.71 -18.80
CA LEU A 82 -8.98 -1.92 -18.69
C LEU A 82 -9.18 -2.37 -17.24
N ARG A 83 -8.13 -2.26 -16.42
CA ARG A 83 -8.22 -2.52 -14.97
C ARG A 83 -9.13 -1.54 -14.26
N ILE A 84 -9.06 -0.24 -14.58
CA ILE A 84 -9.96 0.77 -14.02
C ILE A 84 -11.41 0.43 -14.41
N ALA A 85 -11.67 0.10 -15.67
CA ALA A 85 -13.00 -0.31 -16.11
C ALA A 85 -13.51 -1.53 -15.31
N PHE A 86 -12.66 -2.55 -15.13
CA PHE A 86 -12.97 -3.70 -14.29
C PHE A 86 -13.28 -3.29 -12.83
N TYR A 87 -12.47 -2.42 -12.23
CA TYR A 87 -12.69 -1.96 -10.86
C TYR A 87 -13.95 -1.09 -10.72
N VAL A 88 -14.31 -0.31 -11.74
CA VAL A 88 -15.57 0.44 -11.76
C VAL A 88 -16.76 -0.52 -11.78
N VAL A 89 -16.71 -1.57 -12.60
CA VAL A 89 -17.75 -2.60 -12.62
C VAL A 89 -17.82 -3.35 -11.29
N LEU A 90 -16.67 -3.66 -10.68
CA LEU A 90 -16.60 -4.32 -9.39
C LEU A 90 -17.15 -3.44 -8.26
N ASP A 91 -16.82 -2.14 -8.23
CA ASP A 91 -17.36 -1.19 -7.25
C ASP A 91 -18.87 -1.04 -7.43
N ALA A 92 -19.36 -0.93 -8.67
CA ALA A 92 -20.79 -0.87 -8.95
C ALA A 92 -21.52 -2.12 -8.44
N ALA A 93 -21.00 -3.32 -8.74
CA ALA A 93 -21.57 -4.58 -8.24
C ALA A 93 -21.58 -4.64 -6.71
N ALA A 94 -20.48 -4.26 -6.06
CA ALA A 94 -20.36 -4.23 -4.60
C ALA A 94 -21.32 -3.22 -3.96
N GLN A 95 -21.53 -2.07 -4.60
CA GLN A 95 -22.50 -1.07 -4.18
C GLN A 95 -23.93 -1.57 -4.35
N THR A 96 -24.26 -2.23 -5.46
CA THR A 96 -25.56 -2.87 -5.66
C THR A 96 -25.85 -3.87 -4.54
N MET A 97 -24.88 -4.72 -4.18
CA MET A 97 -25.01 -5.65 -3.04
C MET A 97 -25.25 -4.93 -1.71
N THR A 98 -24.61 -3.79 -1.50
CA THR A 98 -24.73 -2.98 -0.27
C THR A 98 -26.09 -2.29 -0.18
N VAL A 99 -26.57 -1.71 -1.29
CA VAL A 99 -27.86 -1.01 -1.36
C VAL A 99 -29.04 -1.97 -1.22
N HIS A 100 -28.94 -3.17 -1.79
CA HIS A 100 -29.97 -4.20 -1.62
C HIS A 100 -29.87 -4.95 -0.29
N ASN A 101 -28.91 -4.61 0.56
CA ASN A 101 -28.79 -5.22 1.87
C ASN A 101 -29.71 -4.52 2.88
N PRO A 102 -30.80 -5.17 3.34
CA PRO A 102 -31.71 -4.58 4.30
C PRO A 102 -31.01 -4.25 5.62
N VAL A 103 -29.95 -4.98 6.01
CA VAL A 103 -29.20 -4.69 7.25
C VAL A 103 -28.52 -3.33 7.19
N LEU A 104 -28.02 -2.94 6.01
CA LEU A 104 -27.23 -1.72 5.85
C LEU A 104 -28.07 -0.51 5.45
N MET A 105 -29.21 -0.74 4.79
CA MET A 105 -30.11 0.31 4.31
C MET A 105 -31.40 0.43 5.10
N SER A 106 -31.67 -0.44 6.10
CA SER A 106 -32.88 -0.30 6.90
C SER A 106 -32.83 0.96 7.75
N THR A 107 -33.89 1.75 7.66
CA THR A 107 -34.12 2.95 8.47
C THR A 107 -34.54 2.62 9.90
N THR A 108 -34.85 1.35 10.20
CA THR A 108 -35.19 0.90 11.56
C THR A 108 -33.94 0.51 12.33
N LEU A 109 -33.83 1.01 13.57
CA LEU A 109 -32.79 0.68 14.55
C LEU A 109 -32.99 -0.75 15.08
N THR A 110 -32.80 -1.73 14.21
CA THR A 110 -32.87 -3.15 14.55
C THR A 110 -31.45 -3.65 14.80
N SER A 111 -31.23 -4.50 15.80
CA SER A 111 -29.88 -4.96 16.11
C SER A 111 -29.31 -5.74 14.93
N LEU A 112 -28.01 -5.58 14.67
CA LEU A 112 -27.31 -6.36 13.66
C LEU A 112 -27.46 -7.87 13.97
N VAL A 113 -27.57 -8.22 15.26
CA VAL A 113 -27.68 -9.59 15.77
C VAL A 113 -29.01 -10.25 15.39
N ASP A 114 -30.04 -9.47 15.06
CA ASP A 114 -31.38 -9.99 14.74
C ASP A 114 -31.50 -10.44 13.28
N HIS A 115 -30.54 -10.05 12.43
CA HIS A 115 -30.55 -10.37 11.02
C HIS A 115 -29.75 -11.64 10.71
N GLY A 116 -30.20 -12.43 9.72
CA GLY A 116 -29.48 -13.64 9.31
C GLY A 116 -28.02 -13.39 8.93
N LEU A 117 -27.14 -14.36 9.25
CA LEU A 117 -25.71 -14.30 8.95
C LEU A 117 -25.43 -13.99 7.47
N TYR A 118 -26.28 -14.49 6.57
CA TYR A 118 -26.22 -14.23 5.13
C TYR A 118 -26.11 -12.73 4.80
N TYR A 119 -27.01 -11.90 5.33
CA TYR A 119 -27.00 -10.47 5.04
C TYR A 119 -25.78 -9.76 5.63
N ARG A 120 -25.29 -10.20 6.79
CA ARG A 120 -24.06 -9.63 7.38
C ARG A 120 -22.84 -9.94 6.52
N VAL A 121 -22.71 -11.19 6.08
CA VAL A 121 -21.61 -11.63 5.21
C VAL A 121 -21.65 -10.87 3.89
N LEU A 122 -22.82 -10.73 3.26
CA LEU A 122 -22.95 -9.95 2.04
C LEU A 122 -22.60 -8.46 2.25
N GLY A 123 -22.96 -7.88 3.39
CA GLY A 123 -22.60 -6.51 3.72
C GLY A 123 -21.09 -6.31 3.87
N ILE A 124 -20.43 -7.24 4.56
CA ILE A 124 -18.96 -7.23 4.70
C ILE A 124 -18.29 -7.41 3.34
N LEU A 125 -18.76 -8.35 2.52
CA LEU A 125 -18.23 -8.58 1.17
C LEU A 125 -18.44 -7.37 0.25
N GLY A 126 -19.61 -6.73 0.32
CA GLY A 126 -19.90 -5.50 -0.42
C GLY A 126 -18.97 -4.36 -0.01
N PHE A 127 -18.82 -4.13 1.29
CA PHE A 127 -17.90 -3.10 1.80
C PHE A 127 -16.45 -3.38 1.41
N ALA A 128 -15.95 -4.59 1.70
CA ALA A 128 -14.57 -4.98 1.39
C ALA A 128 -14.29 -4.94 -0.12
N GLY A 129 -15.24 -5.40 -0.94
CA GLY A 129 -15.16 -5.36 -2.40
C GLY A 129 -15.11 -3.94 -2.95
N ALA A 130 -15.98 -3.05 -2.49
CA ALA A 130 -16.00 -1.65 -2.89
C ALA A 130 -14.70 -0.94 -2.49
N THR A 131 -14.24 -1.13 -1.24
CA THR A 131 -12.97 -0.57 -0.76
C THR A 131 -11.79 -1.09 -1.60
N TYR A 132 -11.74 -2.39 -1.87
CA TYR A 132 -10.71 -2.99 -2.72
C TYR A 132 -10.72 -2.38 -4.12
N ALA A 133 -11.89 -2.29 -4.75
CA ALA A 133 -12.04 -1.72 -6.09
C ALA A 133 -11.57 -0.26 -6.16
N ARG A 134 -11.99 0.59 -5.22
CA ARG A 134 -11.62 2.01 -5.18
C ARG A 134 -10.14 2.23 -4.97
N ILE A 135 -9.54 1.54 -4.00
CA ILE A 135 -8.11 1.69 -3.71
C ILE A 135 -7.29 1.29 -4.94
N ASN A 136 -7.62 0.16 -5.58
CA ASN A 136 -6.92 -0.28 -6.78
C ASN A 136 -7.16 0.61 -7.99
N GLY A 137 -8.40 1.11 -8.15
CA GLY A 137 -8.77 2.04 -9.22
C GLY A 137 -7.98 3.34 -9.13
N LEU A 138 -7.96 3.96 -7.94
CA LEU A 138 -7.19 5.18 -7.66
C LEU A 138 -5.69 4.96 -7.87
N PHE A 139 -5.17 3.82 -7.45
CA PHE A 139 -3.77 3.47 -7.67
C PHE A 139 -3.44 3.33 -9.17
N CYS A 140 -4.32 2.67 -9.95
CA CYS A 140 -4.15 2.58 -11.40
C CYS A 140 -4.22 3.96 -12.07
N PHE A 141 -5.12 4.82 -11.61
CA PHE A 141 -5.27 6.19 -12.11
C PHE A 141 -4.01 7.03 -11.84
N ALA A 142 -3.48 6.97 -10.61
CA ALA A 142 -2.23 7.65 -10.26
C ALA A 142 -1.05 7.15 -11.12
N GLY A 143 -1.01 5.84 -11.42
CA GLY A 143 0.00 5.26 -12.32
C GLY A 143 -0.12 5.75 -13.76
N ILE A 144 -1.34 5.93 -14.27
CA ILE A 144 -1.56 6.54 -15.60
C ILE A 144 -1.06 7.99 -15.60
N LEU A 145 -1.42 8.78 -14.58
CA LEU A 145 -0.95 10.17 -14.47
C LEU A 145 0.57 10.23 -14.44
N SER A 146 1.22 9.44 -13.59
CA SER A 146 2.68 9.38 -13.52
C SER A 146 3.32 8.99 -14.87
N GLY A 147 2.73 8.01 -15.57
CA GLY A 147 3.20 7.61 -16.90
C GLY A 147 3.01 8.67 -17.99
N ILE A 148 1.94 9.46 -17.93
CA ILE A 148 1.67 10.58 -18.85
C ILE A 148 2.67 11.71 -18.60
N PHE A 149 2.83 12.13 -17.33
CA PHE A 149 3.74 13.21 -16.95
C PHE A 149 5.23 12.79 -16.97
N GLY A 150 5.52 11.50 -17.16
CA GLY A 150 6.89 10.98 -17.22
C GLY A 150 7.62 11.03 -15.88
N PHE A 151 6.90 11.06 -14.76
CA PHE A 151 7.50 11.09 -13.43
C PHE A 151 8.12 9.75 -13.05
N SER A 152 7.47 8.65 -13.38
CA SER A 152 7.96 7.29 -13.11
C SER A 152 7.76 6.38 -14.32
N GLU A 153 8.55 5.32 -14.40
CA GLU A 153 8.43 4.33 -15.47
C GLU A 153 7.31 3.31 -15.15
N PRO A 154 6.73 2.64 -16.16
CA PRO A 154 5.74 1.58 -15.97
C PRO A 154 6.17 0.49 -14.98
N LYS A 155 7.48 0.23 -14.87
CA LYS A 155 8.08 -0.73 -13.94
C LYS A 155 7.96 -0.33 -12.47
N ASP A 156 7.87 0.98 -12.20
CA ASP A 156 7.81 1.53 -10.84
C ASP A 156 6.39 1.43 -10.25
N TRP A 157 5.42 1.04 -11.09
CA TRP A 157 4.02 0.85 -10.75
C TRP A 157 3.64 -0.64 -10.87
N PRO A 158 4.05 -1.52 -9.96
CA PRO A 158 3.56 -2.90 -9.90
C PRO A 158 2.06 -2.90 -9.54
N ASN A 159 1.42 -4.08 -9.49
CA ASN A 159 0.07 -4.14 -8.94
C ASN A 159 0.13 -3.85 -7.43
N LEU A 160 -0.82 -3.04 -6.94
CA LEU A 160 -0.88 -2.69 -5.52
C LEU A 160 -1.09 -3.93 -4.68
N TYR A 161 -2.03 -4.77 -5.09
CA TYR A 161 -2.20 -6.11 -4.57
C TYR A 161 -1.75 -7.18 -5.56
N GLY A 162 -1.09 -8.22 -5.07
CA GLY A 162 -0.77 -9.43 -5.83
C GLY A 162 -1.98 -10.38 -5.91
N GLY A 163 -1.76 -11.58 -6.45
CA GLY A 163 -2.82 -12.59 -6.55
C GLY A 163 -3.17 -13.20 -5.19
N LEU A 164 -4.45 -13.15 -4.81
CA LEU A 164 -4.95 -13.76 -3.56
C LEU A 164 -4.71 -15.28 -3.50
N VAL A 165 -4.57 -15.95 -4.65
CA VAL A 165 -4.33 -17.40 -4.78
C VAL A 165 -3.04 -17.85 -4.07
N GLY A 166 -2.08 -16.96 -3.80
CA GLY A 166 -0.82 -17.26 -3.11
C GLY A 166 -0.78 -16.90 -1.62
N ALA A 167 -1.86 -16.37 -1.07
CA ALA A 167 -1.90 -15.75 0.26
C ALA A 167 -2.24 -16.72 1.41
N TRP A 168 -1.67 -17.93 1.41
CA TRP A 168 -1.96 -18.95 2.45
C TRP A 168 -1.19 -18.74 3.76
N SER A 169 -0.28 -17.77 3.84
CA SER A 169 0.38 -17.39 5.10
C SER A 169 0.45 -15.87 5.22
N MET A 170 0.41 -15.37 6.46
CA MET A 170 0.57 -13.94 6.79
C MET A 170 1.82 -13.35 6.10
N LYS A 171 2.96 -14.06 6.17
CA LYS A 171 4.21 -13.63 5.51
C LYS A 171 4.07 -13.49 4.00
N LYS A 172 3.38 -14.43 3.33
CA LYS A 172 3.12 -14.32 1.89
C LYS A 172 2.07 -13.25 1.58
N PHE A 173 1.10 -13.08 2.46
CA PHE A 173 0.07 -12.06 2.30
C PHE A 173 0.70 -10.66 2.27
N TRP A 174 1.57 -10.36 3.24
CA TRP A 174 2.23 -9.06 3.32
C TRP A 174 3.45 -8.92 2.39
N GLY A 175 4.05 -10.04 1.95
CA GLY A 175 5.27 -10.03 1.15
C GLY A 175 5.08 -10.21 -0.36
N ARG A 176 3.93 -10.72 -0.82
CA ARG A 176 3.68 -11.06 -2.25
C ARG A 176 2.34 -10.56 -2.78
N THR A 177 1.29 -10.60 -1.97
CA THR A 177 0.06 -9.83 -2.25
C THR A 177 0.29 -8.36 -2.03
#